data_AF-A0A348MZS4-F1
#
_entry.id   AF-A0A348MZS4-F1
#
_cell.length_a   1.000
_cell.length_b   1.000
_cell.length_c   1.000
_cell.angle_alpha   90.00
_cell.angle_beta   90.00
_cell.angle_gamma   90.00
#
_symmetry.space_group_name_H-M   'P 1'
#
loop_
_entity.id
_entity.type
_entity.pdbx_description
1 polymer ?
#
loop_
_entity_poly.entity_id
_entity_poly.type
_entity_poly.pdbx_seq_one_letter_code
_entity_poly.pdbx_strand_id
1 'polypeptide(L)'
;KWCDDYFYLKHRNETRGVGGLFFDDLNDPDFETAFTFMQAVGNGFIDAYVPIVEKRKLTEYGSMERDFQLYRRGRYVEFNLVYDRGTLFGLQTGGRTESILMSMPPLVRWEYNYVPGEHSAQGKLSAYLSPQDWLSNA
;
A
#
# COMPACT_ATOMS: atom_id res chain seq x y z
N LYS A 1 -12.16 0.34 6.92
CA LYS A 1 -12.97 -0.67 6.21
C LYS A 1 -12.78 -0.66 4.70
N TRP A 2 -13.24 0.34 3.93
CA TRP A 2 -13.17 0.25 2.45
C TRP A 2 -11.73 0.14 1.92
N CYS A 3 -10.79 0.86 2.54
CA CYS A 3 -9.36 0.73 2.23
C CYS A 3 -8.85 -0.71 2.47
N ASP A 4 -9.28 -1.34 3.56
CA ASP A 4 -8.89 -2.71 3.91
C ASP A 4 -9.45 -3.72 2.89
N ASP A 5 -10.70 -3.50 2.46
CA ASP A 5 -11.38 -4.35 1.48
C ASP A 5 -10.80 -4.18 0.06
N TYR A 6 -10.44 -2.94 -0.33
CA TYR A 6 -9.93 -2.63 -1.67
C TYR A 6 -8.49 -3.11 -1.85
N PHE A 7 -7.61 -2.83 -0.88
CA PHE A 7 -6.19 -3.17 -0.97
C PHE A 7 -5.88 -4.57 -0.47
N TYR A 8 -6.65 -5.57 -0.92
CA TYR A 8 -6.54 -6.96 -0.51
C TYR A 8 -6.02 -7.88 -1.62
N LEU A 9 -4.98 -8.66 -1.36
CA LEU A 9 -4.43 -9.65 -2.29
C LEU A 9 -5.11 -11.01 -2.06
N LYS A 10 -6.19 -11.28 -2.80
CA LYS A 10 -6.99 -12.52 -2.63
C LYS A 10 -6.16 -13.81 -2.68
N HIS A 11 -5.19 -13.89 -3.60
CA HIS A 11 -4.36 -15.09 -3.77
C HIS A 11 -3.25 -15.24 -2.71
N ARG A 12 -3.02 -14.22 -1.86
CA ARG A 12 -2.07 -14.26 -0.75
C ARG A 12 -2.75 -14.27 0.62
N ASN A 13 -4.05 -13.99 0.65
CA ASN A 13 -4.83 -13.84 1.87
C ASN A 13 -4.22 -12.78 2.84
N GLU A 14 -3.74 -11.66 2.29
CA GLU A 14 -3.14 -10.56 3.04
C GLU A 14 -3.54 -9.20 2.44
N THR A 15 -3.59 -8.15 3.25
CA THR A 15 -3.68 -6.78 2.76
C THR A 15 -2.34 -6.33 2.17
N ARG A 16 -2.39 -5.35 1.25
CA ARG A 16 -1.19 -4.75 0.64
C ARG A 16 -0.31 -4.04 1.67
N GLY A 17 -0.92 -3.56 2.75
CA GLY A 17 -0.28 -2.83 3.85
C GLY A 17 -1.29 -2.59 4.99
N VAL A 18 -1.02 -1.57 5.80
CA VAL A 18 -1.79 -1.27 7.03
C VAL A 18 -3.05 -0.40 6.80
N GLY A 19 -3.45 -0.20 5.55
CA GLY A 19 -4.67 0.54 5.20
C GLY A 19 -4.53 2.06 5.23
N GLY A 20 -5.61 2.72 5.63
CA GLY A 20 -5.77 4.18 5.58
C GLY A 20 -7.18 4.55 5.10
N LEU A 21 -7.29 5.63 4.34
CA LEU A 21 -8.55 6.05 3.72
C LEU A 21 -8.61 5.63 2.25
N PHE A 22 -9.77 5.15 1.83
CA PHE A 22 -10.10 4.90 0.43
C PHE A 22 -11.59 5.20 0.24
N PHE A 23 -11.90 5.94 -0.81
CA PHE A 23 -13.25 6.29 -1.20
C PHE A 23 -13.29 6.41 -2.72
N ASP A 24 -14.45 6.11 -3.28
CA ASP A 24 -14.81 6.21 -4.69
C ASP A 24 -16.25 6.72 -4.75
N ASP A 25 -16.66 7.30 -5.87
CA ASP A 25 -18.04 7.81 -6.07
C ASP A 25 -18.56 8.76 -4.97
N LEU A 26 -17.67 9.53 -4.30
CA LEU A 26 -18.07 10.49 -3.26
C LEU A 26 -18.72 11.74 -3.87
N ASN A 27 -20.06 11.76 -3.89
CA ASN A 27 -20.87 12.85 -4.45
C ASN A 27 -21.97 13.38 -3.51
N ASP A 28 -22.13 12.78 -2.33
CA ASP A 28 -23.05 13.22 -1.29
C ASP A 28 -22.31 14.01 -0.18
N PRO A 29 -22.94 15.02 0.45
CA PRO A 29 -24.24 15.60 0.12
C PRO A 29 -24.20 16.62 -1.04
N ASP A 30 -23.04 17.20 -1.32
CA ASP A 30 -22.85 18.22 -2.36
C ASP A 30 -21.37 18.33 -2.78
N PHE A 31 -21.12 19.04 -3.88
CA PHE A 31 -19.79 19.22 -4.45
C PHE A 31 -18.80 19.91 -3.50
N GLU A 32 -19.20 21.00 -2.82
CA GLU A 32 -18.30 21.78 -1.96
C GLU A 32 -17.87 20.95 -0.76
N THR A 33 -18.77 20.15 -0.21
CA THR A 33 -18.47 19.21 0.87
C THR A 33 -17.50 18.12 0.41
N ALA A 34 -17.76 17.47 -0.74
CA ALA A 34 -16.88 16.45 -1.29
C ALA A 34 -15.49 17.01 -1.65
N PHE A 35 -15.44 18.22 -2.21
CA PHE A 35 -14.20 18.91 -2.54
C PHE A 35 -13.39 19.26 -1.29
N THR A 36 -14.05 19.82 -0.27
CA THR A 36 -13.43 20.12 1.03
C THR A 36 -12.85 18.85 1.67
N PHE A 37 -13.60 17.74 1.63
CA PHE A 37 -13.11 16.45 2.13
C PHE A 37 -11.88 15.96 1.35
N MET A 38 -11.91 16.01 0.01
CA MET A 38 -10.77 15.63 -0.82
C MET A 38 -9.53 16.50 -0.52
N GLN A 39 -9.69 17.80 -0.33
CA GLN A 39 -8.61 18.70 0.07
C GLN A 39 -8.03 18.30 1.44
N ALA A 40 -8.88 18.01 2.42
CA ALA A 40 -8.44 17.58 3.75
C ALA A 40 -7.65 16.27 3.69
N VAL A 41 -8.08 15.30 2.88
CA VAL A 41 -7.34 14.04 2.67
C VAL A 41 -5.98 14.29 2.01
N GLY A 42 -5.95 15.11 0.96
CA GLY A 42 -4.71 15.43 0.24
C GLY A 42 -3.68 16.16 1.12
N ASN A 43 -4.12 17.16 1.87
CA ASN A 43 -3.27 17.91 2.79
C ASN A 43 -2.78 17.01 3.94
N GLY A 44 -3.68 16.21 4.52
CA GLY A 44 -3.37 15.32 5.64
C GLY A 44 -2.36 14.22 5.28
N PHE A 45 -2.25 13.81 4.01
CA PHE A 45 -1.28 12.82 3.58
C PHE A 45 0.17 13.26 3.86
N ILE A 46 0.51 14.51 3.52
CA ILE A 46 1.87 15.04 3.72
C ILE A 46 2.17 15.16 5.23
N ASP A 47 1.23 15.71 5.99
CA ASP A 47 1.34 15.86 7.44
C ASP A 47 1.52 14.50 8.15
N ALA A 48 0.88 13.45 7.65
CA ALA A 48 1.01 12.10 8.21
C ALA A 48 2.29 11.37 7.75
N TYR A 49 2.66 11.48 6.48
CA TYR A 49 3.71 10.63 5.89
C TYR A 49 5.12 11.20 6.06
N VAL A 50 5.30 12.52 5.96
CA VAL A 50 6.62 13.16 6.06
C VAL A 50 7.30 12.86 7.41
N PRO A 51 6.63 12.97 8.57
CA PRO A 51 7.25 12.65 9.86
C PRO A 51 7.74 11.19 9.96
N ILE A 52 7.03 10.25 9.32
CA ILE A 52 7.44 8.83 9.27
C ILE A 52 8.74 8.69 8.49
N VAL A 53 8.83 9.33 7.32
CA VAL A 53 10.04 9.29 6.48
C VAL A 53 11.21 9.97 7.18
N GLU A 54 11.02 11.17 7.73
CA GLU A 54 12.05 11.90 8.46
C GLU A 54 12.63 11.07 9.63
N LYS A 55 11.75 10.38 10.37
CA LYS A 55 12.15 9.49 11.47
C LYS A 55 12.95 8.27 11.02
N ARG A 56 12.76 7.78 9.79
CA ARG A 56 13.25 6.46 9.35
C ARG A 56 14.30 6.50 8.24
N LYS A 57 14.41 7.60 7.49
CA LYS A 57 15.28 7.68 6.30
C LYS A 57 16.78 7.48 6.58
N LEU A 58 17.22 7.74 7.82
CA LEU A 58 18.60 7.53 8.28
C LEU A 58 18.77 6.25 9.13
N THR A 59 17.73 5.44 9.28
CA THR A 59 17.84 4.17 10.01
C THR A 59 18.70 3.22 9.19
N GLU A 60 19.80 2.75 9.78
CA GLU A 60 20.67 1.75 9.17
C GLU A 60 19.92 0.43 8.93
N TYR A 61 20.26 -0.24 7.83
CA TYR A 61 19.67 -1.52 7.45
C TYR A 61 20.73 -2.41 6.78
N GLY A 62 20.61 -3.72 6.96
CA GLY A 62 21.48 -4.71 6.36
C GLY A 62 20.89 -5.34 5.10
N SER A 63 21.58 -6.36 4.59
CA SER A 63 21.13 -7.16 3.44
C SER A 63 19.81 -7.87 3.72
N MET A 64 19.61 -8.38 4.93
CA MET A 64 18.38 -9.08 5.32
C MET A 64 17.15 -8.17 5.22
N GLU A 65 17.22 -6.95 5.76
CA GLU A 65 16.12 -5.98 5.67
C GLU A 65 15.89 -5.57 4.21
N ARG A 66 16.96 -5.38 3.44
CA ARG A 66 16.87 -5.02 2.02
C ARG A 66 16.22 -6.12 1.19
N ASP A 67 16.63 -7.37 1.37
CA ASP A 67 16.07 -8.53 0.66
C ASP A 67 14.60 -8.74 1.00
N PHE A 68 14.24 -8.55 2.27
CA PHE A 68 12.84 -8.59 2.68
C PHE A 68 12.03 -7.43 2.11
N GLN A 69 12.60 -6.22 2.03
CA GLN A 69 11.95 -5.09 1.37
C GLN A 69 11.69 -5.38 -0.12
N LEU A 70 12.67 -5.93 -0.84
CA LEU A 70 12.50 -6.33 -2.25
C LEU A 70 11.45 -7.42 -2.41
N TYR A 71 11.40 -8.38 -1.49
CA TYR A 71 10.36 -9.40 -1.44
C TYR A 71 8.96 -8.80 -1.22
N ARG A 72 8.81 -7.89 -0.25
CA ARG A 72 7.53 -7.20 0.00
C ARG A 72 7.12 -6.27 -1.14
N ARG A 73 8.07 -5.66 -1.86
CA ARG A 73 7.78 -4.92 -3.10
C ARG A 73 7.21 -5.82 -4.20
N GLY A 74 7.55 -7.10 -4.22
CA GLY A 74 6.91 -8.09 -5.10
C GLY A 74 5.40 -8.17 -4.89
N ARG A 75 4.92 -8.10 -3.63
CA ARG A 75 3.48 -8.03 -3.31
C ARG A 75 2.83 -6.76 -3.79
N TYR A 76 3.55 -5.64 -3.73
CA TYR A 76 3.05 -4.38 -4.28
C TYR A 76 2.82 -4.49 -5.80
N VAL A 77 3.77 -5.10 -6.53
CA VAL A 77 3.64 -5.38 -7.96
C VAL A 77 2.48 -6.36 -8.24
N GLU A 78 2.39 -7.46 -7.50
CA GLU A 78 1.28 -8.43 -7.62
C GLU A 78 -0.08 -7.72 -7.50
N PHE A 79 -0.26 -6.83 -6.52
CA PHE A 79 -1.51 -6.09 -6.38
C PHE A 79 -1.80 -5.18 -7.58
N ASN A 80 -0.84 -4.35 -7.99
CA ASN A 80 -1.06 -3.37 -9.05
C ASN A 80 -1.32 -4.03 -10.41
N LEU A 81 -0.67 -5.15 -10.71
CA LEU A 81 -0.84 -5.84 -12.00
C LEU A 81 -2.04 -6.79 -12.06
N VAL A 82 -2.58 -7.22 -10.91
CA VAL A 82 -3.67 -8.22 -10.87
C VAL A 82 -5.00 -7.65 -10.41
N TYR A 83 -4.99 -6.66 -9.51
CA TYR A 83 -6.21 -6.20 -8.81
C TYR A 83 -6.49 -4.71 -8.96
N ASP A 84 -5.47 -3.87 -9.16
CA ASP A 84 -5.70 -2.43 -9.24
C ASP A 84 -6.48 -2.06 -10.52
N ARG A 85 -7.72 -1.59 -10.32
CA ARG A 85 -8.64 -1.24 -11.41
C ARG A 85 -8.04 -0.17 -12.32
N GLY A 86 -7.37 0.84 -11.75
CA GLY A 86 -6.78 1.95 -12.49
C GLY A 86 -5.65 1.49 -13.41
N THR A 87 -4.74 0.65 -12.90
CA THR A 87 -3.64 0.07 -13.67
C THR A 87 -4.15 -0.82 -14.81
N LEU A 88 -5.07 -1.75 -14.52
CA LEU A 88 -5.64 -2.66 -15.53
C LEU A 88 -6.36 -1.90 -16.63
N PHE A 89 -7.23 -0.96 -16.27
CA PHE A 89 -7.98 -0.14 -17.21
C PHE A 89 -7.03 0.66 -18.10
N GLY A 90 -6.08 1.40 -17.50
CA GLY A 90 -5.14 2.24 -18.26
C GLY A 90 -4.33 1.46 -19.29
N LEU A 91 -3.87 0.24 -18.95
CA LEU A 91 -3.12 -0.60 -19.88
C LEU A 91 -4.02 -1.14 -21.01
N GLN A 92 -5.25 -1.54 -20.70
CA GLN A 92 -6.20 -2.09 -21.67
C GLN A 92 -6.74 -1.04 -22.65
N THR A 93 -6.87 0.21 -22.21
CA THR A 93 -7.40 1.31 -23.05
C THR A 93 -6.33 2.07 -23.82
N GLY A 94 -5.07 1.63 -23.80
CA GLY A 94 -3.97 2.31 -24.50
C GLY A 94 -3.56 3.65 -23.87
N GLY A 95 -3.72 3.80 -22.56
CA GLY A 95 -3.20 4.94 -21.82
C GLY A 95 -1.67 5.02 -21.86
N ARG A 96 -1.10 6.13 -21.36
CA ARG A 96 0.35 6.33 -21.38
C ARG A 96 1.06 5.36 -20.43
N THR A 97 1.65 4.29 -20.98
CA THR A 97 2.29 3.20 -20.21
C THR A 97 3.28 3.68 -19.15
N GLU A 98 4.17 4.62 -19.49
CA GLU A 98 5.17 5.18 -18.56
C GLU A 98 4.53 5.87 -17.34
N SER A 99 3.37 6.50 -17.53
CA SER A 99 2.62 7.11 -16.43
C SER A 99 1.90 6.06 -15.58
N ILE A 100 1.34 5.03 -16.22
CA ILE A 100 0.59 3.96 -15.53
C ILE A 100 1.55 3.12 -14.66
N LEU A 101 2.71 2.75 -15.20
CA LEU A 101 3.68 1.90 -14.53
C LEU A 101 4.65 2.67 -13.61
N MET A 102 4.48 3.99 -13.45
CA MET A 102 5.26 4.81 -12.50
C MET A 102 5.16 4.28 -11.06
N SER A 103 4.06 3.61 -10.71
CA SER A 103 3.86 3.01 -9.39
C SER A 103 4.80 1.83 -9.12
N MET A 104 5.42 1.25 -10.15
CA MET A 104 6.27 0.07 -10.01
C MET A 104 7.60 0.44 -9.36
N PRO A 105 7.99 -0.25 -8.27
CA PRO A 105 9.30 -0.05 -7.69
C PRO A 105 10.41 -0.51 -8.66
N PRO A 106 11.57 0.16 -8.68
CA PRO A 106 12.63 -0.11 -9.66
C PRO A 106 13.28 -1.50 -9.51
N LEU A 107 13.17 -2.10 -8.32
CA LEU A 107 13.68 -3.45 -8.03
C LEU A 107 12.69 -4.17 -7.14
N VAL A 108 12.47 -5.44 -7.47
CA VAL A 108 11.64 -6.40 -6.74
C VAL A 108 12.29 -7.77 -6.76
N ARG A 109 11.89 -8.63 -5.82
CA ARG A 109 12.35 -10.01 -5.72
C ARG A 109 11.17 -10.93 -5.50
N TRP A 110 11.14 -12.06 -6.19
CA TRP A 110 10.27 -13.19 -5.87
C TRP A 110 11.13 -14.34 -5.38
N GLU A 111 10.67 -15.02 -4.33
CA GLU A 111 11.36 -16.15 -3.74
C GLU A 111 10.36 -17.28 -3.52
N TYR A 112 10.73 -18.49 -3.95
CA TYR A 112 9.89 -19.67 -3.82
C TYR A 112 9.75 -20.08 -2.35
N ASN A 113 8.52 -20.24 -1.89
CA ASN A 113 8.18 -20.73 -0.55
C ASN A 113 8.91 -20.03 0.60
N TYR A 114 9.17 -18.73 0.48
CA TYR A 114 9.83 -17.95 1.53
C TYR A 114 8.94 -17.87 2.78
N VAL A 115 9.47 -18.30 3.92
CA VAL A 115 8.85 -18.20 5.24
C VAL A 115 9.77 -17.40 6.15
N PRO A 116 9.38 -16.19 6.60
CA PRO A 116 10.20 -15.43 7.52
C PRO A 116 10.25 -16.10 8.90
N GLY A 117 11.35 -15.93 9.63
CA GLY A 117 11.47 -16.48 10.98
C GLY A 117 10.39 -15.92 11.92
N GLU A 118 9.71 -16.78 12.68
CA GLU A 118 8.53 -16.44 13.46
C GLU A 118 8.75 -15.26 14.44
N HIS A 119 9.91 -15.24 15.10
CA HIS A 119 10.27 -14.18 16.06
C HIS A 119 10.97 -12.97 15.44
N SER A 120 11.24 -13.01 14.12
CA SER A 120 11.88 -11.91 13.39
C SER A 120 10.91 -10.75 13.17
N ALA A 121 11.45 -9.56 12.85
CA ALA A 121 10.62 -8.42 12.46
C ALA A 121 9.76 -8.74 11.21
N GLN A 122 10.30 -9.55 10.31
CA GLN A 122 9.66 -10.02 9.07
C GLN A 122 8.46 -10.94 9.37
N GLY A 123 8.61 -11.84 10.33
CA GLY A 123 7.54 -12.74 10.77
C GLY A 123 6.40 -11.98 11.43
N LYS A 124 6.74 -10.99 12.26
CA LYS A 124 5.78 -10.10 12.92
C LYS A 124 4.95 -9.27 11.96
N LEU A 125 5.44 -8.95 10.76
CA LEU A 125 4.69 -8.16 9.76
C LEU A 125 3.34 -8.79 9.41
N SER A 126 3.25 -10.13 9.38
CA SER A 126 2.01 -10.85 9.03
C SER A 126 0.81 -10.42 9.87
N ALA A 127 1.02 -10.14 11.17
CA ALA A 127 -0.04 -9.67 12.05
C ALA A 127 -0.63 -8.34 11.55
N TYR A 128 0.20 -7.45 10.99
CA TYR A 128 -0.19 -6.12 10.48
C TYR A 128 -0.78 -6.15 9.06
N LEU A 129 -0.70 -7.27 8.35
CA LEU A 129 -1.23 -7.42 6.98
C LEU A 129 -2.64 -8.04 6.98
N SER A 130 -3.39 -7.73 8.03
CA SER A 130 -4.80 -8.02 8.18
C SER A 130 -5.51 -6.77 8.70
N PRO A 131 -6.82 -6.58 8.43
CA PRO A 131 -7.54 -5.43 8.94
C PRO A 131 -7.52 -5.39 10.46
N GLN A 132 -7.13 -4.25 11.04
CA GLN A 132 -7.12 -4.03 12.48
C GLN A 132 -7.81 -2.71 12.83
N ASP A 133 -8.40 -2.67 14.03
CA ASP A 133 -8.83 -1.40 14.62
C ASP A 133 -7.64 -0.74 15.32
N TRP A 134 -6.93 0.10 14.57
CA TRP A 134 -5.74 0.81 15.03
C TRP A 134 -6.02 1.86 16.12
N LEU A 135 -7.25 2.35 16.24
CA LEU A 135 -7.62 3.42 17.17
C LEU A 135 -8.20 2.89 18.48
N SER A 136 -8.81 1.70 18.48
CA SER A 136 -9.31 1.05 19.70
C SER A 136 -8.23 0.71 20.73
N ASN A 137 -6.96 0.62 20.31
CA ASN A 137 -5.80 0.34 21.17
C ASN A 137 -4.89 1.56 21.39
N ALA A 138 -5.31 2.76 20.95
CA ALA A 138 -4.52 4.00 21.02
C ALA A 138 -4.82 4.82 22.28
#